data_AF-A0A0G9MR20-F1
#
_entry.id   AF-A0A0G9MR20-F1
#
_cell.length_a   1.000
_cell.length_b   1.000
_cell.length_c   1.000
_cell.angle_alpha   90.00
_cell.angle_beta   90.00
_cell.angle_gamma   90.00
#
_symmetry.space_group_name_H-M   'P 1'
#
loop_
_entity.id
_entity.type
_entity.pdbx_description
1 polymer ?
#
loop_
_entity_poly.entity_id
_entity_poly.type
_entity_poly.pdbx_seq_one_letter_code
_entity_poly.pdbx_strand_id
1 'polypeptide(L)'
;MIYILQNMLPIAAATVIGLAIWALWLRRAGIRPPSLSGWALNLVAIFWLAAILAGALILAPVEANIWAVTLGTAIIIWCGFVLPVLAVSLAMARQRTRRIAGTVFIWLLIMLAQSAIMRVIGLSAPV
;
A
#
# COMPACT_ATOMS: atom_id res chain seq x y z
N MET A 1 -3.85 19.13 -0.34
CA MET A 1 -3.52 18.53 -1.66
C MET A 1 -2.10 18.86 -2.13
N ILE A 2 -1.52 20.01 -1.75
CA ILE A 2 -0.12 20.34 -2.06
C ILE A 2 0.90 19.32 -1.50
N TYR A 3 0.56 18.64 -0.41
CA TYR A 3 1.40 17.64 0.24
C TYR A 3 1.77 16.45 -0.66
N ILE A 4 0.87 16.05 -1.56
CA ILE A 4 1.16 14.99 -2.53
C ILE A 4 2.23 15.46 -3.51
N LEU A 5 2.17 16.72 -3.94
CA LEU A 5 3.16 17.31 -4.84
C LEU A 5 4.51 17.49 -4.14
N GLN A 6 4.52 17.97 -2.90
CA GLN A 6 5.73 18.13 -2.09
C GLN A 6 6.42 16.80 -1.78
N ASN A 7 5.64 15.74 -1.61
CA ASN A 7 6.12 14.39 -1.30
C ASN A 7 6.05 13.47 -2.54
N MET A 8 6.08 14.03 -3.75
CA MET A 8 5.94 13.23 -4.97
C MET A 8 7.07 12.21 -5.12
N LEU A 9 8.30 12.57 -4.75
CA LEU A 9 9.45 11.67 -4.82
C LEU A 9 9.29 10.43 -3.91
N PRO A 10 9.06 10.57 -2.58
CA PRO A 10 8.84 9.40 -1.72
C PRO A 10 7.60 8.59 -2.13
N ILE A 11 6.51 9.24 -2.57
CA ILE A 11 5.30 8.55 -3.05
C ILE A 11 5.59 7.75 -4.32
N ALA A 12 6.31 8.32 -5.28
CA ALA A 12 6.67 7.64 -6.52
C ALA A 12 7.59 6.44 -6.26
N ALA A 13 8.59 6.59 -5.39
CA ALA A 13 9.48 5.49 -5.00
C ALA A 13 8.70 4.36 -4.30
N ALA A 14 7.81 4.70 -3.37
CA ALA A 14 6.92 3.75 -2.71
C ALA A 14 5.98 3.06 -3.70
N THR A 15 5.50 3.78 -4.72
CA THR A 15 4.66 3.23 -5.79
C THR A 15 5.43 2.19 -6.62
N VAL A 16 6.66 2.49 -7.02
CA VAL A 16 7.53 1.57 -7.75
C VAL A 16 7.78 0.29 -6.95
N ILE A 17 8.08 0.41 -5.65
CA ILE A 17 8.26 -0.75 -4.77
C ILE A 17 6.97 -1.56 -4.64
N GLY A 18 5.81 -0.91 -4.46
CA GLY A 18 4.52 -1.59 -4.41
C GLY A 18 4.22 -2.38 -5.69
N LEU A 19 4.49 -1.77 -6.85
CA LEU A 19 4.33 -2.44 -8.15
C LEU A 19 5.26 -3.63 -8.32
N ALA A 20 6.53 -3.50 -7.89
CA ALA A 20 7.49 -4.59 -7.94
C ALA A 20 7.06 -5.78 -7.06
N ILE A 21 6.58 -5.50 -5.85
CA ILE A 21 6.03 -6.52 -4.93
C ILE A 21 4.81 -7.21 -5.55
N TRP A 22 3.89 -6.44 -6.12
CA TRP A 22 2.72 -6.99 -6.80
C TRP A 22 3.09 -7.87 -7.99
N ALA A 23 4.00 -7.42 -8.85
CA ALA A 23 4.50 -8.17 -10.00
C ALA A 23 5.14 -9.50 -9.57
N LEU A 24 5.96 -9.46 -8.52
CA LEU A 24 6.60 -10.64 -7.96
C LEU A 24 5.57 -11.63 -7.40
N TRP A 25 4.55 -11.12 -6.71
CA TRP A 25 3.48 -11.95 -6.17
C TRP A 25 2.66 -12.63 -7.27
N LEU A 26 2.25 -11.89 -8.31
CA LEU A 26 1.54 -12.46 -9.46
C LEU A 26 2.33 -13.61 -10.09
N ARG A 27 3.63 -13.40 -10.31
CA ARG A 27 4.54 -14.42 -10.85
C ARG A 27 4.61 -15.66 -9.94
N ARG A 28 4.77 -15.47 -8.63
CA ARG A 28 4.86 -16.58 -7.65
C ARG A 28 3.53 -17.32 -7.47
N ALA A 29 2.41 -16.63 -7.61
CA ALA A 29 1.07 -17.19 -7.49
C ALA A 29 0.59 -17.91 -8.76
N GLY A 30 1.39 -17.89 -9.84
CA GLY A 30 0.99 -18.45 -11.15
C GLY A 30 -0.20 -17.73 -11.77
N ILE A 31 -0.44 -16.47 -11.37
CA ILE A 31 -1.54 -15.66 -11.88
C ILE A 31 -1.08 -15.04 -13.19
N ARG A 32 -1.90 -15.17 -14.24
CA ARG A 32 -1.61 -14.56 -15.54
C ARG A 32 -1.38 -13.06 -15.38
N PRO A 33 -0.36 -12.49 -16.06
CA PRO A 33 -0.10 -11.06 -15.98
C PRO A 33 -1.33 -10.28 -16.48
N PRO A 34 -1.63 -9.12 -15.87
CA PRO A 34 -2.68 -8.22 -16.35
C PRO A 34 -2.43 -7.76 -17.79
N SER A 35 -3.51 -7.38 -18.48
CA SER A 35 -3.42 -6.56 -19.69
C SER A 35 -2.72 -5.22 -19.40
N LEU A 36 -2.35 -4.48 -20.44
CA LEU A 36 -1.79 -3.12 -20.28
C LEU A 36 -2.73 -2.21 -19.48
N SER A 37 -4.04 -2.28 -19.75
CA SER A 37 -5.06 -1.56 -18.97
C SER A 37 -5.13 -2.00 -17.50
N GLY A 38 -4.94 -3.29 -17.22
CA GLY A 38 -4.87 -3.80 -15.85
C GLY A 38 -3.62 -3.31 -15.11
N TRP A 39 -2.48 -3.19 -15.79
CA TRP A 39 -1.28 -2.59 -15.22
C TRP A 39 -1.43 -1.09 -14.96
N ALA A 40 -2.09 -0.35 -15.86
CA ALA A 40 -2.38 1.06 -15.65
C ALA A 40 -3.30 1.26 -14.43
N LEU A 41 -4.36 0.44 -14.30
CA LEU A 41 -5.23 0.47 -13.13
C LEU A 41 -4.46 0.15 -11.84
N ASN A 42 -3.57 -0.83 -11.89
CA ASN A 42 -2.76 -1.21 -10.73
C ASN A 42 -1.77 -0.11 -10.32
N LEU A 43 -1.12 0.56 -11.29
CA LEU A 43 -0.27 1.72 -11.05
C LEU A 43 -1.07 2.82 -10.33
N VAL A 44 -2.25 3.17 -10.84
CA VAL A 44 -3.11 4.19 -10.22
C VAL A 44 -3.50 3.78 -8.80
N ALA A 45 -3.92 2.53 -8.58
CA ALA A 45 -4.32 2.05 -7.27
C ALA A 45 -3.16 2.07 -6.25
N ILE A 46 -1.98 1.58 -6.63
CA ILE A 46 -0.80 1.53 -5.76
C ILE A 46 -0.26 2.94 -5.49
N PHE A 47 -0.27 3.83 -6.48
CA PHE A 47 0.08 5.24 -6.31
C PHE A 47 -0.87 5.94 -5.34
N TRP A 48 -2.18 5.73 -5.51
CA TRP A 48 -3.19 6.34 -4.66
C TRP A 48 -3.07 5.84 -3.21
N LEU A 49 -2.83 4.54 -3.03
CA LEU A 49 -2.58 3.97 -1.72
C LEU A 49 -1.34 4.58 -1.05
N ALA A 50 -0.23 4.72 -1.80
CA ALA A 50 0.98 5.38 -1.29
C ALA A 50 0.71 6.83 -0.89
N ALA A 51 -0.08 7.58 -1.68
CA ALA A 51 -0.43 8.96 -1.39
C ALA A 51 -1.29 9.11 -0.13
N ILE A 52 -2.29 8.25 0.07
CA ILE A 52 -3.09 8.21 1.30
C ILE A 52 -2.20 7.87 2.51
N LEU A 53 -1.33 6.87 2.35
CA LEU A 53 -0.43 6.45 3.41
C LEU A 53 0.58 7.54 3.78
N ALA A 54 1.09 8.30 2.79
CA ALA A 54 1.92 9.47 3.03
C ALA A 54 1.18 10.51 3.88
N GLY A 55 -0.07 10.82 3.52
CA GLY A 55 -0.93 11.73 4.30
C GLY A 55 -1.12 11.25 5.75
N ALA A 56 -1.39 9.96 5.94
CA ALA A 56 -1.53 9.38 7.27
C ALA A 56 -0.24 9.46 8.09
N LEU A 57 0.92 9.22 7.47
CA LEU A 57 2.23 9.29 8.13
C LEU A 57 2.65 10.71 8.49
N ILE A 58 2.28 11.69 7.65
CA ILE A 58 2.54 13.12 7.90
C ILE A 58 1.72 13.63 9.10
N LEU A 59 0.47 13.17 9.21
CA LEU A 59 -0.46 13.63 10.25
C LEU A 59 -0.36 12.82 11.55
N ALA A 60 0.33 11.67 11.54
CA ALA A 60 0.42 10.81 12.70
C ALA A 60 1.20 11.51 13.83
N PRO A 61 0.62 11.64 15.04
CA PRO A 61 1.35 12.19 16.18
C PRO A 61 2.49 11.25 16.56
N VAL A 62 3.72 11.77 16.61
CA VAL A 62 4.90 10.98 16.97
C VAL A 62 5.10 11.05 18.47
N GLU A 63 4.23 10.38 19.21
CA GLU A 63 4.34 10.23 20.67
C GLU A 63 5.16 8.99 21.07
N ALA A 64 5.48 8.14 20.10
CA ALA A 64 6.21 6.88 20.28
C ALA A 64 7.39 6.77 19.30
N ASN A 65 8.08 5.62 19.34
CA ASN A 65 9.12 5.31 18.37
C ASN A 65 8.61 5.50 16.94
N ILE A 66 9.34 6.27 16.13
CA ILE A 66 8.88 6.68 14.81
C ILE A 66 8.69 5.52 13.83
N TRP A 67 9.46 4.43 13.96
CA TRP A 67 9.26 3.22 13.17
C TRP A 67 8.02 2.45 13.62
N ALA A 68 7.74 2.44 14.92
CA ALA A 68 6.50 1.86 15.46
C ALA A 68 5.28 2.63 14.92
N VAL A 69 5.33 3.97 14.87
CA VAL A 69 4.28 4.78 14.24
C VAL A 69 4.20 4.51 12.74
N THR A 70 5.34 4.45 12.04
CA THR A 70 5.39 4.26 10.57
C THR A 70 4.75 2.94 10.14
N LEU A 71 5.14 1.83 10.79
CA LEU A 71 4.62 0.51 10.46
C LEU A 71 3.25 0.29 11.09
N GLY A 72 3.04 0.80 12.31
CA GLY A 72 1.76 0.75 13.01
C GLY A 72 0.63 1.40 12.23
N THR A 73 0.85 2.60 11.66
CA THR A 73 -0.13 3.28 10.80
C THR A 73 -0.53 2.40 9.61
N ALA A 74 0.44 1.77 8.93
CA ALA A 74 0.15 0.87 7.82
C ALA A 74 -0.68 -0.36 8.27
N ILE A 75 -0.34 -0.96 9.41
CA ILE A 75 -1.06 -2.11 9.97
C ILE A 75 -2.48 -1.73 10.38
N ILE A 76 -2.66 -0.59 11.06
CA ILE A 76 -3.97 -0.12 11.53
C ILE A 76 -4.89 0.15 10.34
N ILE A 77 -4.41 0.85 9.31
CA ILE A 77 -5.19 1.12 8.09
C ILE A 77 -5.51 -0.21 7.38
N TRP A 78 -4.56 -1.14 7.31
CA TRP A 78 -4.81 -2.43 6.69
C TRP A 78 -5.87 -3.24 7.44
N CYS A 79 -5.74 -3.39 8.77
CA CYS A 79 -6.70 -4.11 9.62
C CYS A 79 -8.09 -3.46 9.58
N GLY A 80 -8.15 -2.13 9.71
CA GLY A 80 -9.41 -1.39 9.83
C GLY A 80 -10.13 -1.16 8.51
N PHE A 81 -9.43 -1.25 7.38
CA PHE A 81 -10.02 -0.90 6.08
C PHE A 81 -9.74 -1.94 4.99
N VAL A 82 -8.47 -2.18 4.64
CA VAL A 82 -8.12 -2.99 3.47
C VAL A 82 -8.51 -4.45 3.63
N LEU A 83 -8.19 -5.05 4.79
CA LEU A 83 -8.52 -6.43 5.12
C LEU A 83 -10.04 -6.70 5.06
N PRO A 84 -10.91 -5.97 5.76
CA PRO A 84 -12.35 -6.27 5.77
C PRO A 84 -12.98 -6.05 4.38
N VAL A 85 -12.62 -4.96 3.70
CA VAL A 85 -13.15 -4.65 2.36
C VAL A 85 -12.78 -5.77 1.38
N LEU A 86 -11.51 -6.15 1.29
CA LEU A 86 -11.07 -7.20 0.38
C LEU A 86 -11.58 -8.59 0.77
N ALA A 87 -11.57 -8.93 2.06
CA ALA A 87 -12.03 -10.22 2.55
C ALA A 87 -13.51 -10.44 2.21
N VAL A 88 -14.37 -9.45 2.51
CA VAL A 88 -15.80 -9.52 2.23
C VAL A 88 -16.06 -9.52 0.73
N SER A 89 -15.47 -8.60 -0.05
CA SER A 89 -15.68 -8.53 -1.49
C SER A 89 -15.26 -9.82 -2.21
N LEU A 90 -14.11 -10.40 -1.87
CA LEU A 90 -13.64 -11.62 -2.49
C LEU A 90 -14.41 -12.86 -2.03
N ALA A 91 -14.88 -12.88 -0.78
CA ALA A 91 -15.78 -13.93 -0.28
C ALA A 91 -17.13 -13.90 -1.00
N MET A 92 -17.72 -12.72 -1.19
CA MET A 92 -18.95 -12.54 -1.97
C MET A 92 -18.75 -12.95 -3.44
N ALA A 93 -17.57 -12.69 -4.00
CA ALA A 93 -17.16 -13.17 -5.32
C ALA A 93 -16.80 -14.68 -5.35
N ARG A 94 -17.09 -15.44 -4.28
CA ARG A 94 -16.86 -16.88 -4.13
C ARG A 94 -15.41 -17.32 -4.41
N GLN A 95 -14.44 -16.47 -4.10
CA GLN A 95 -13.03 -16.83 -4.22
C GLN A 95 -12.63 -17.84 -3.14
N ARG A 96 -11.66 -18.69 -3.46
CA ARG A 96 -11.10 -19.65 -2.49
C ARG A 96 -10.42 -18.90 -1.33
N THR A 97 -10.59 -19.37 -0.10
CA THR A 97 -10.00 -18.77 1.12
C THR A 97 -8.50 -18.51 0.99
N ARG A 98 -7.75 -19.45 0.39
CA ARG A 98 -6.31 -19.29 0.13
C ARG A 98 -6.00 -18.07 -0.75
N ARG A 99 -6.84 -17.79 -1.74
CA ARG A 99 -6.69 -16.62 -2.62
C ARG A 99 -7.06 -15.34 -1.89
N ILE A 100 -8.11 -15.37 -1.08
CA ILE A 100 -8.51 -14.23 -0.23
C ILE A 100 -7.36 -13.86 0.72
N ALA A 101 -6.87 -14.83 1.50
CA ALA A 101 -5.77 -14.64 2.43
C ALA A 101 -4.50 -14.13 1.72
N GLY A 102 -4.14 -14.73 0.57
CA GLY A 102 -3.00 -14.30 -0.23
C GLY A 102 -3.12 -12.87 -0.74
N THR A 103 -4.29 -12.48 -1.26
CA THR A 103 -4.55 -11.11 -1.73
C THR A 103 -4.52 -10.11 -0.58
N VAL A 104 -5.19 -10.41 0.53
CA VAL A 104 -5.21 -9.54 1.71
C VAL A 104 -3.79 -9.35 2.28
N PHE A 105 -3.01 -10.43 2.35
CA PHE A 105 -1.64 -10.39 2.86
C PHE A 105 -0.67 -9.63 1.95
N ILE A 106 -0.77 -9.76 0.61
CA ILE A 106 0.13 -9.03 -0.27
C ILE A 106 -0.09 -7.51 -0.18
N TRP A 107 -1.33 -7.06 0.04
CA TRP A 107 -1.60 -5.65 0.29
C TRP A 107 -0.97 -5.13 1.59
N LEU A 108 -0.93 -5.95 2.66
CA LEU A 108 -0.19 -5.60 3.87
C LEU A 108 1.30 -5.40 3.57
N LEU A 109 1.92 -6.34 2.85
CA LEU A 109 3.34 -6.25 2.49
C LEU A 109 3.64 -5.00 1.64
N ILE A 110 2.76 -4.68 0.69
CA ILE A 110 2.88 -3.45 -0.10
C ILE A 110 2.82 -2.23 0.82
N MET A 111 1.83 -2.13 1.70
CA MET A 111 1.67 -0.99 2.60
C MET A 111 2.86 -0.82 3.55
N LEU A 112 3.38 -1.92 4.12
CA LEU A 112 4.56 -1.90 4.99
C LEU A 112 5.81 -1.44 4.24
N ALA A 113 6.01 -1.92 3.01
CA ALA A 113 7.14 -1.51 2.18
C ALA A 113 7.01 -0.03 1.78
N GLN A 114 5.79 0.41 1.41
CA GLN A 114 5.53 1.80 1.07
C GLN A 114 5.81 2.74 2.25
N SER A 115 5.30 2.44 3.45
CA SER A 115 5.54 3.27 4.63
C SER A 115 7.03 3.32 5.00
N ALA A 116 7.72 2.18 4.94
CA ALA A 116 9.15 2.11 5.19
C ALA A 116 9.96 2.94 4.17
N ILE A 117 9.68 2.81 2.87
CA ILE A 117 10.39 3.55 1.82
C ILE A 117 10.17 5.05 1.95
N MET A 118 8.93 5.49 2.15
CA MET A 118 8.64 6.90 2.37
C MET A 118 9.34 7.44 3.61
N ARG A 119 9.45 6.62 4.67
CA ARG A 119 10.17 7.00 5.88
C ARG A 119 11.67 7.14 5.67
N VAL A 120 12.29 6.23 4.91
CA VAL A 120 13.72 6.26 4.59
C VAL A 120 14.07 7.48 3.73
N ILE A 121 13.24 7.79 2.73
CA ILE A 121 13.44 8.95 1.84
C ILE A 121 13.15 10.25 2.60
N GLY A 122 12.20 10.22 3.52
CA GLY A 122 11.75 11.38 4.29
C GLY A 122 10.45 11.93 3.71
N LEU A 123 9.50 12.20 4.61
CA LEU A 123 8.27 12.92 4.30
C LEU A 123 8.35 14.31 4.93
N SER A 124 7.97 15.32 4.15
CA SER A 124 7.87 16.70 4.60
C SER A 124 6.48 16.96 5.14
N ALA A 125 6.42 17.40 6.40
CA ALA A 125 5.19 17.87 7.04
C ALA A 125 4.81 19.29 6.54
N PRO A 126 3.52 19.68 6.60
CA PRO A 126 3.11 21.05 6.36
C PRO A 126 3.89 22.01 7.26
N VAL A 127 4.36 23.11 6.68
CA VAL A 127 4.78 24.32 7.42
C VAL A 127 3.57 25.23 7.52
#